data_AF-A0A7T8JYC0-F1
#
_entry.id   AF-A0A7T8JYC0-F1
#
_cell.length_a   1.000
_cell.length_b   1.000
_cell.length_c   1.000
_cell.angle_alpha   90.00
_cell.angle_beta   90.00
_cell.angle_gamma   90.00
#
_symmetry.space_group_name_H-M   'P 1'
#
loop_
_entity.id
_entity.type
_entity.pdbx_description
1 polymer ?
#
loop_
_entity_poly.entity_id
_entity_poly.type
_entity_poly.pdbx_seq_one_letter_code
_entity_poly.pdbx_strand_id
1 'polypeptide(L)' 'QSGDAHVHPRQEAWGPLFIVPWMDSVAFGTPYTFQQDSASAHKAKLVQSWLKKNVPNFWDFNTWPPNSPDLNPFDYY' A
#
# COMPACT_ATOMS: atom_id res chain seq x y z
N GLN A 1 26.66 6.65 18.06
CA GLN A 1 26.41 7.18 16.69
C GLN A 1 25.12 6.54 16.20
N SER A 2 23.97 7.17 16.50
CA SER A 2 22.67 6.75 15.96
C SER A 2 22.39 7.62 14.73
N GLY A 3 22.38 7.00 13.55
CA GLY A 3 21.97 7.67 12.33
C GLY A 3 20.46 7.84 12.35
N ASP A 4 20.01 9.05 12.65
CA ASP A 4 18.64 9.47 12.35
C ASP A 4 18.50 9.48 10.82
N ALA A 5 17.85 8.44 10.30
CA ALA A 5 17.32 8.46 8.95
C ALA A 5 16.29 9.60 8.91
N HIS A 6 16.64 10.69 8.25
CA HIS A 6 15.75 11.80 7.97
C HIS A 6 14.58 11.26 7.13
N VAL A 7 13.48 10.91 7.81
CA VAL A 7 12.26 10.44 7.18
C VAL A 7 11.71 11.59 6.35
N HIS A 8 11.78 11.47 5.02
CA HIS A 8 11.16 12.44 4.14
C HIS A 8 9.63 12.41 4.38
N PRO A 9 9.00 13.51 4.80
CA PRO A 9 7.58 13.54 5.20
C PRO A 9 6.60 13.28 4.04
N ARG A 10 7.12 13.08 2.83
CA ARG A 10 6.33 13.00 1.59
C ARG A 10 5.68 11.65 1.34
N GLN A 11 6.10 10.56 2.01
CA GLN A 11 5.55 9.22 1.75
C GLN A 11 4.41 8.84 2.72
N GLU A 12 4.42 9.34 3.95
CA GLU A 12 3.40 9.04 4.95
C GLU A 12 2.11 9.85 4.78
N ALA A 13 2.19 11.03 4.15
CA ALA A 13 1.10 11.99 4.11
C ALA A 13 -0.04 11.61 3.13
N TRP A 14 0.26 10.93 2.03
CA TRP A 14 -0.75 10.64 1.00
C TRP A 14 -1.73 9.54 1.39
N GLY A 15 -1.27 8.54 2.16
CA GLY A 15 -2.09 7.40 2.54
C GLY A 15 -3.36 7.80 3.31
N PRO A 16 -3.25 8.51 4.46
CA PRO A 16 -4.41 8.87 5.27
C PRO A 16 -5.32 9.89 4.58
N LEU A 17 -4.73 10.76 3.76
CA LEU A 17 -5.47 11.85 3.11
C LEU A 17 -6.22 11.39 1.86
N PHE A 18 -5.72 10.38 1.16
CA PHE A 18 -6.30 9.97 -0.13
C PHE A 18 -6.70 8.51 -0.19
N ILE A 19 -5.86 7.56 0.26
CA ILE A 19 -6.12 6.12 0.06
C ILE A 19 -7.34 5.67 0.85
N VAL A 20 -7.36 5.91 2.18
CA VAL A 20 -8.44 5.41 3.04
C VAL A 20 -9.79 6.10 2.75
N PRO A 21 -9.88 7.44 2.68
CA PRO A 21 -11.16 8.10 2.39
C PRO A 21 -11.72 7.72 1.01
N TRP A 22 -10.86 7.56 0.01
CA TRP A 22 -11.29 7.12 -1.32
C TRP A 22 -11.77 5.68 -1.32
N MET A 23 -11.04 4.76 -0.67
CA MET A 23 -11.45 3.36 -0.55
C MET A 23 -12.79 3.21 0.15
N ASP A 24 -12.99 3.90 1.27
CA ASP A 24 -14.25 3.88 1.99
C ASP A 24 -15.41 4.44 1.14
N SER A 25 -15.13 5.48 0.34
CA SER A 25 -16.10 6.05 -0.60
C SER A 25 -16.48 5.09 -1.73
N VAL A 26 -15.55 4.33 -2.30
CA VAL A 26 -15.85 3.41 -3.42
C VAL A 26 -16.42 2.08 -2.95
N ALA A 27 -16.09 1.66 -1.74
CA ALA A 27 -16.58 0.40 -1.18
C ALA A 27 -18.03 0.50 -0.69
N PHE A 28 -18.54 1.71 -0.42
CA PHE A 28 -19.91 1.95 0.05
C PHE A 28 -20.30 1.08 1.26
N GLY A 29 -19.37 0.93 2.21
CA GLY A 29 -19.56 0.09 3.41
C GLY A 29 -19.33 -1.41 3.20
N THR A 30 -18.99 -1.84 1.99
CA THR A 30 -18.59 -3.22 1.70
C THR A 30 -17.16 -3.48 2.17
N PRO A 31 -16.85 -4.64 2.76
CA PRO A 31 -15.46 -5.00 3.06
C PRO A 31 -14.60 -5.01 1.79
N TYR A 32 -13.39 -4.47 1.89
CA TYR A 32 -12.41 -4.45 0.80
C TYR A 32 -11.05 -4.97 1.26
N THR A 33 -10.22 -5.34 0.29
CA THR A 33 -8.81 -5.65 0.48
C THR A 33 -7.99 -4.79 -0.48
N PHE A 34 -7.03 -4.04 0.06
CA PHE A 34 -6.11 -3.25 -0.74
C PHE A 34 -5.02 -4.13 -1.36
N GLN A 35 -4.96 -4.15 -2.69
CA GLN A 35 -3.91 -4.83 -3.44
C GLN A 35 -2.89 -3.81 -3.96
N GLN A 36 -1.61 -4.14 -3.86
CA GLN A 36 -0.50 -3.39 -4.44
C GLN A 36 0.47 -4.35 -5.14
N ASP A 37 1.20 -3.86 -6.13
CA ASP A 37 2.22 -4.65 -6.80
C ASP A 37 3.49 -4.83 -5.92
N SER A 38 4.46 -5.54 -6.47
CA SER A 38 5.75 -5.81 -5.83
C SER A 38 6.83 -4.73 -6.06
N ALA A 39 6.46 -3.51 -6.48
CA ALA A 39 7.42 -2.42 -6.70
C ALA A 39 8.19 -2.09 -5.41
N SER A 40 9.44 -1.61 -5.57
CA SER A 40 10.34 -1.34 -4.44
C SER A 40 9.77 -0.36 -3.42
N ALA A 41 8.96 0.61 -3.86
CA ALA A 41 8.29 1.56 -2.96
C ALA A 41 7.26 0.87 -2.05
N HIS A 42 6.49 -0.08 -2.59
CA HIS A 42 5.47 -0.82 -1.85
C HIS A 42 6.09 -1.81 -0.87
N LYS A 43 7.31 -2.32 -1.15
CA LYS A 43 8.09 -3.16 -0.24
C LYS A 43 8.73 -2.41 0.94
N ALA A 44 8.75 -1.08 0.91
CA ALA A 44 9.37 -0.30 1.98
C ALA A 44 8.68 -0.58 3.32
N LYS A 45 9.47 -0.85 4.37
CA LYS A 45 8.97 -1.12 5.73
C LYS A 45 8.01 -0.04 6.22
N LEU A 46 8.29 1.21 5.88
CA LEU A 46 7.46 2.35 6.22
C LEU A 46 6.06 2.22 5.62
N VAL A 47 5.96 1.94 4.32
CA VAL A 47 4.69 1.76 3.60
C VAL A 47 3.91 0.58 4.16
N GLN A 48 4.57 -0.57 4.34
CA GLN A 48 3.94 -1.77 4.91
C GLN A 48 3.41 -1.54 6.33
N SER A 49 4.16 -0.81 7.17
CA SER A 49 3.73 -0.47 8.54
C SER A 49 2.54 0.50 8.53
N TRP A 50 2.55 1.46 7.62
CA TRP A 50 1.45 2.39 7.45
C TRP A 50 0.17 1.68 7.00
N LEU A 51 0.25 0.79 6.00
CA LEU A 51 -0.89 0.00 5.52
C LEU A 51 -1.48 -0.87 6.63
N LYS A 52 -0.63 -1.57 7.38
CA LYS A 52 -1.06 -2.41 8.51
C LYS A 52 -1.79 -1.62 9.60
N LYS A 53 -1.45 -0.34 9.80
CA LYS A 53 -2.08 0.51 10.81
C LYS A 53 -3.40 1.14 10.33
N ASN A 54 -3.52 1.46 9.05
CA ASN A 54 -4.58 2.34 8.56
C ASN A 54 -5.56 1.68 7.59
N VAL A 55 -5.19 0.58 6.94
CA VAL A 55 -6.04 -0.10 5.96
C VAL A 55 -6.60 -1.39 6.58
N PRO A 56 -7.93 -1.60 6.58
CA PRO A 56 -8.56 -2.73 7.27
C PRO A 56 -8.03 -4.09 6.84
N ASN A 57 -7.88 -4.30 5.53
CA ASN A 57 -7.25 -5.48 4.95
C ASN A 57 -6.37 -5.06 3.77
N PHE A 58 -5.18 -5.61 3.66
CA PHE A 58 -4.30 -5.41 2.50
C PHE A 58 -3.46 -6.65 2.23
N TRP A 59 -3.03 -6.80 0.99
CA TRP A 59 -2.03 -7.78 0.62
C TRP A 59 -0.64 -7.22 0.89
N ASP A 60 0.07 -7.87 1.81
CA ASP A 60 1.47 -7.56 2.04
C ASP A 60 2.31 -7.94 0.81
N PHE A 61 3.53 -7.43 0.77
CA PHE A 61 4.42 -7.68 -0.37
C PHE A 61 4.81 -9.16 -0.55
N ASN A 62 4.62 -10.02 0.45
CA ASN A 62 4.91 -11.45 0.35
C ASN A 62 3.73 -12.23 -0.25
N THR A 63 2.54 -11.64 -0.25
CA THR A 63 1.32 -12.25 -0.79
C THR A 63 1.29 -12.20 -2.32
N TRP A 64 1.93 -11.18 -2.93
CA TRP A 64 2.01 -11.05 -4.38
C TRP A 64 3.14 -11.90 -4.96
N PRO A 65 2.88 -12.79 -5.95
CA PRO A 65 3.93 -13.55 -6.60
C PRO A 65 4.86 -12.62 -7.43
N PRO A 66 6.18 -12.85 -7.41
CA PRO A 66 7.13 -12.00 -8.12
C PRO A 66 6.95 -12.11 -9.64
N ASN A 67 7.06 -10.97 -10.34
CA ASN A 67 6.98 -10.84 -11.80
C ASN A 67 5.67 -11.37 -12.42
N SER A 68 4.54 -11.16 -11.74
CA SER A 68 3.21 -11.53 -12.25
C SER A 68 2.38 -10.31 -12.68
N PRO A 69 2.70 -9.64 -13.81
CA PRO A 69 1.86 -8.58 -14.37
C PRO A 69 0.49 -9.14 -14.79
N ASP A 70 0.47 -10.42 -15.18
CA ASP A 70 -0.70 -11.22 -15.49
C ASP A 70 -1.63 -11.48 -14.29
N LEU A 71 -1.38 -10.85 -13.14
CA LEU A 71 -2.30 -10.88 -12.01
C LEU A 71 -2.81 -9.48 -11.66
N ASN A 72 -2.15 -8.42 -12.14
CA ASN A 72 -2.59 -7.06 -11.87
C ASN A 72 -3.69 -6.66 -12.88
N PRO A 73 -4.95 -6.45 -12.46
CA PRO A 73 -6.03 -6.01 -13.36
C PRO A 73 -5.73 -4.72 -14.12
N PHE A 74 -4.73 -3.94 -13.69
CA PHE A 74 -4.27 -2.73 -14.37
C PHE A 74 -3.05 -2.91 -15.30
N ASP A 75 -2.40 -4.08 -15.32
CA ASP A 75 -1.22 -4.36 -16.16
C ASP A 75 -1.45 -5.44 -17.24
N TYR A 76 -2.70 -5.81 -17.52
CA TYR A 76 -3.01 -6.64 -18.69
C TYR A 76 -3.02 -5.78 -19.97
N TYR A 77 -2.25 -6.20 -20.97
CA TYR A 77 -2.15 -5.59 -22.30
C TYR A 77 -3.47 -5.65 -23.09
#